data_AF-A0A7J4QWP2-F1
#
_entry.id   AF-A0A7J4QWP2-F1
#
_cell.length_a   1.000
_cell.length_b   1.000
_cell.length_c   1.000
_cell.angle_alpha   90.00
_cell.angle_beta   90.00
_cell.angle_gamma   90.00
#
_symmetry.space_group_name_H-M   'P 1'
#
loop_
_entity.id
_entity.type
_entity.pdbx_description
1 polymer ?
#
loop_
_entity_poly.entity_id
_entity_poly.type
_entity_poly.pdbx_seq_one_letter_code
_entity_poly.pdbx_strand_id
1 'polypeptide(L)'
;MPLRVHDTRRREKVPFKTMEPGKVSMYVCGVTVYDNCHLGHARCYLAFDLIHRWLEASGFDVHYVQNFTDIDDKIINRANETGADWRKLVDENIAGYYEDMDALNILRADDYPRCTEYVDDMIRITQDLIDKNHAYTAHDGVYFHVESAPEKYGQLTGQSIDAVRSGAGGRVDDTGSGKRDHKDFALWKAAKPGEPHWDSPWGPGRPGWHIECTAMSMDYFGKQFDIHGGGHDLRFPHHEAEIFQGECHTGCSPVVHHWLHNGFVNIDGEKMSKSLDNFWTIKDILKQVDAMVLRFALINAHYRSPIDMNETLLKDAERNYNRVLKCYINALKSMTTKSPIALPQPDITSQQPLIKSLAMLEKMGEGFAQAMDDDFNSRDAVAKVLGGVREISKVLDSGLDDADKDAFAHYAVDWLEESAGVVLGILPTREFALLEPEEDPRKAEIAPRVEGLLIERAEARANKDWAKADQIRDELNSMGVIVTDSADGPTWELE
;
A
#
# COMPACT_ATOMS: atom_id res chain seq x y z
N MET A 1 -0.25 -16.02 17.09
CA MET A 1 0.49 -17.25 16.67
C MET A 1 1.91 -16.81 16.34
N PRO A 2 2.93 -17.67 16.16
CA PRO A 2 4.19 -17.15 15.61
C PRO A 2 3.94 -16.63 14.18
N LEU A 3 4.42 -15.43 13.87
CA LEU A 3 4.31 -14.82 12.53
C LEU A 3 4.89 -15.75 11.47
N ARG A 4 4.15 -15.93 10.38
CA ARG A 4 4.56 -16.68 9.19
C ARG A 4 4.41 -15.81 7.96
N VAL A 5 5.33 -15.96 7.01
CA VAL A 5 5.34 -15.19 5.76
C VAL A 5 5.51 -16.14 4.59
N HIS A 6 4.86 -15.85 3.47
CA HIS A 6 5.09 -16.61 2.26
C HIS A 6 6.36 -16.14 1.56
N ASP A 7 7.42 -16.93 1.72
CA ASP A 7 8.67 -16.71 1.03
C ASP A 7 8.57 -17.16 -0.44
N THR A 8 8.83 -16.24 -1.35
CA THR A 8 8.76 -16.47 -2.80
C THR A 8 9.77 -17.50 -3.29
N ARG A 9 11.00 -17.49 -2.76
CA ARG A 9 12.04 -18.46 -3.09
C ARG A 9 11.67 -19.86 -2.62
N ARG A 10 11.07 -19.97 -1.42
CA ARG A 10 10.66 -21.26 -0.82
C ARG A 10 9.30 -21.75 -1.33
N ARG A 11 8.46 -20.85 -1.86
CA ARG A 11 7.11 -21.09 -2.38
C ARG A 11 6.13 -21.64 -1.33
N GLU A 12 6.35 -21.27 -0.07
CA GLU A 12 5.51 -21.69 1.04
C GLU A 12 5.52 -20.65 2.16
N LYS A 13 4.52 -20.71 3.04
CA LYS A 13 4.51 -19.94 4.29
C LYS A 13 5.55 -20.53 5.25
N VAL A 14 6.57 -19.77 5.60
CA VAL A 14 7.61 -20.14 6.57
C VAL A 14 7.50 -19.31 7.85
N PRO A 15 7.96 -19.80 9.01
CA PRO A 15 8.10 -18.97 10.19
C PRO A 15 8.98 -17.75 9.90
N PHE A 16 8.51 -16.56 10.26
CA PHE A 16 9.32 -15.35 10.17
C PHE A 16 10.44 -15.41 11.20
N LYS A 17 11.66 -15.17 10.73
CA LYS A 17 12.87 -15.17 11.55
C LYS A 17 13.77 -14.05 11.06
N THR A 18 14.31 -13.31 12.01
CA THR A 18 15.23 -12.22 11.74
C THR A 18 16.67 -12.68 11.97
N MET A 19 17.62 -12.02 11.31
CA MET A 19 19.05 -12.24 11.51
C MET A 19 19.49 -11.76 12.88
N GLU A 20 19.02 -10.58 13.31
CA GLU A 20 19.18 -10.07 14.66
C GLU A 20 17.83 -10.13 15.39
N PRO A 21 17.73 -10.81 16.56
CA PRO A 21 16.46 -10.91 17.29
C PRO A 21 15.84 -9.55 17.59
N GLY A 22 14.60 -9.34 17.17
CA GLY A 22 13.85 -8.11 17.41
C GLY A 22 14.11 -6.97 16.42
N LYS A 23 15.03 -7.13 15.45
CA LYS A 23 15.26 -6.14 14.39
C LYS A 23 14.95 -6.70 13.00
N VAL A 24 14.51 -5.85 12.09
CA VAL A 24 14.23 -6.24 10.69
C VAL A 24 14.91 -5.28 9.74
N SER A 25 15.77 -5.81 8.89
CA SER A 25 16.33 -5.10 7.72
C SER A 25 15.45 -5.35 6.49
N MET A 26 14.71 -4.33 6.05
CA MET A 26 13.73 -4.44 4.97
C MET A 26 14.08 -3.51 3.81
N TYR A 27 14.34 -4.09 2.64
CA TYR A 27 14.51 -3.34 1.38
C TYR A 27 13.33 -3.59 0.45
N VAL A 28 12.71 -2.54 -0.08
CA VAL A 28 11.65 -2.66 -1.11
C VAL A 28 12.04 -1.87 -2.33
N CYS A 29 12.00 -2.52 -3.50
CA CYS A 29 12.30 -1.82 -4.75
C CYS A 29 11.34 -0.65 -4.99
N GLY A 30 11.91 0.52 -5.23
CA GLY A 30 11.18 1.75 -5.49
C GLY A 30 10.73 1.94 -6.93
N VAL A 31 10.29 3.17 -7.24
CA VAL A 31 9.82 3.54 -8.58
C VAL A 31 10.94 4.13 -9.44
N THR A 32 10.81 3.95 -10.76
CA THR A 32 11.48 4.81 -11.74
C THR A 32 10.72 6.12 -11.83
N VAL A 33 11.36 7.23 -11.45
CA VAL A 33 10.73 8.55 -11.30
C VAL A 33 10.70 9.35 -12.60
N TYR A 34 10.13 8.74 -13.65
CA TYR A 34 9.94 9.36 -14.97
C TYR A 34 8.54 9.92 -15.21
N ASP A 35 7.56 9.54 -14.39
CA ASP A 35 6.14 9.88 -14.53
C ASP A 35 5.41 9.69 -13.19
N ASN A 36 4.16 10.16 -13.12
CA ASN A 36 3.30 10.01 -11.94
C ASN A 36 3.07 8.53 -11.56
N CYS A 37 2.91 8.27 -10.26
CA CYS A 37 2.61 6.94 -9.78
C CYS A 37 1.19 6.48 -10.16
N HIS A 38 1.02 5.17 -10.31
CA HIS A 38 -0.24 4.54 -10.67
C HIS A 38 -0.71 3.54 -9.62
N LEU A 39 -1.92 3.01 -9.78
CA LEU A 39 -2.52 2.10 -8.80
C LEU A 39 -1.67 0.84 -8.51
N GLY A 40 -0.90 0.36 -9.49
CA GLY A 40 0.08 -0.70 -9.27
C GLY A 40 1.14 -0.34 -8.22
N HIS A 41 1.64 0.90 -8.25
CA HIS A 41 2.54 1.43 -7.22
C HIS A 41 1.82 1.57 -5.88
N ALA A 42 0.61 2.14 -5.85
CA ALA A 42 -0.19 2.23 -4.62
C ALA A 42 -0.37 0.86 -3.97
N ARG A 43 -0.69 -0.17 -4.75
CA ARG A 43 -0.85 -1.55 -4.27
C ARG A 43 0.44 -2.10 -3.67
N CYS A 44 1.58 -1.84 -4.31
CA CYS A 44 2.88 -2.28 -3.80
C CYS A 44 3.18 -1.62 -2.45
N TYR A 45 3.14 -0.28 -2.40
CA TYR A 45 3.55 0.45 -1.21
C TYR A 45 2.55 0.35 -0.06
N LEU A 46 1.25 0.14 -0.33
CA LEU A 46 0.28 -0.24 0.70
C LEU A 46 0.54 -1.64 1.27
N ALA A 47 0.98 -2.59 0.45
CA ALA A 47 1.32 -3.93 0.95
C ALA A 47 2.50 -3.85 1.92
N PHE A 48 3.56 -3.14 1.56
CA PHE A 48 4.74 -3.00 2.41
C PHE A 48 4.53 -2.04 3.59
N ASP A 49 3.65 -1.06 3.48
CA ASP A 49 3.16 -0.26 4.61
C ASP A 49 2.45 -1.12 5.66
N LEU A 50 1.53 -2.00 5.26
CA LEU A 50 0.87 -2.93 6.19
C LEU A 50 1.86 -3.90 6.86
N ILE A 51 2.84 -4.39 6.09
CA ILE A 51 3.90 -5.25 6.62
C ILE A 51 4.71 -4.49 7.66
N HIS A 52 5.17 -3.28 7.32
CA HIS A 52 5.93 -2.41 8.21
C HIS A 52 5.16 -2.14 9.51
N ARG A 53 3.92 -1.65 9.40
CA ARG A 53 3.04 -1.34 10.53
C ARG A 53 2.80 -2.56 11.43
N TRP A 54 2.61 -3.74 10.87
CA TRP A 54 2.41 -4.96 11.66
C TRP A 54 3.68 -5.41 12.38
N LEU A 55 4.84 -5.32 11.73
CA LEU A 55 6.11 -5.67 12.35
C LEU A 55 6.42 -4.74 13.54
N GLU A 56 6.26 -3.44 13.36
CA GLU A 56 6.38 -2.44 14.43
C GLU A 56 5.39 -2.70 15.57
N ALA A 57 4.10 -2.90 15.25
CA ALA A 57 3.07 -3.23 16.25
C ALA A 57 3.34 -4.56 16.98
N SER A 58 4.08 -5.48 16.34
CA SER A 58 4.51 -6.75 16.94
C SER A 58 5.80 -6.64 17.75
N GLY A 59 6.38 -5.44 17.87
CA GLY A 59 7.56 -5.15 18.67
C GLY A 59 8.90 -5.35 17.96
N PHE A 60 8.92 -5.41 16.63
CA PHE A 60 10.17 -5.34 15.86
C PHE A 60 10.61 -3.89 15.67
N ASP A 61 11.92 -3.66 15.69
CA ASP A 61 12.58 -2.44 15.23
C ASP A 61 12.92 -2.60 13.75
N VAL A 62 12.13 -1.99 12.88
CA VAL A 62 12.25 -2.14 11.41
C VAL A 62 13.09 -1.00 10.85
N HIS A 63 14.18 -1.33 10.17
CA HIS A 63 14.88 -0.40 9.30
C HIS A 63 14.42 -0.64 7.86
N TYR A 64 13.55 0.24 7.37
CA TYR A 64 12.91 0.17 6.07
C TYR A 64 13.58 1.12 5.06
N VAL A 65 14.14 0.55 4.00
CA VAL A 65 14.79 1.26 2.89
C VAL A 65 14.01 1.06 1.59
N GLN A 66 13.79 2.14 0.85
CA GLN A 66 13.15 2.09 -0.46
C GLN A 66 13.81 3.07 -1.44
N ASN A 67 14.42 2.58 -2.51
CA ASN A 67 15.18 3.46 -3.41
C ASN A 67 14.33 4.36 -4.31
N PHE A 68 14.98 5.29 -5.00
CA PHE A 68 14.48 5.88 -6.24
C PHE A 68 15.42 5.56 -7.39
N THR A 69 14.86 5.00 -8.47
CA THR A 69 15.58 4.85 -9.74
C THR A 69 15.49 6.18 -10.48
N ASP A 70 16.47 7.05 -10.26
CA ASP A 70 16.55 8.42 -10.80
C ASP A 70 17.45 8.54 -12.05
N ILE A 71 17.91 7.42 -12.60
CA ILE A 71 18.53 7.33 -13.92
C ILE A 71 18.10 6.03 -14.63
N ASP A 72 17.40 6.16 -15.75
CA ASP A 72 16.97 5.03 -16.58
C ASP A 72 16.66 5.49 -18.01
N ASP A 73 16.61 4.54 -18.95
CA ASP A 73 16.15 4.77 -20.32
C ASP A 73 14.80 5.52 -20.37
N LYS A 74 13.85 5.18 -19.48
CA LYS A 74 12.53 5.85 -19.43
C LYS A 74 12.62 7.32 -19.06
N ILE A 75 13.51 7.69 -18.14
CA ILE A 75 13.73 9.08 -17.70
C ILE A 75 14.33 9.87 -18.85
N ILE A 76 15.36 9.33 -19.49
CA ILE A 76 16.03 9.97 -20.63
C ILE A 76 15.04 10.19 -21.78
N ASN A 77 14.26 9.16 -22.12
CA ASN A 77 13.27 9.25 -23.19
C ASN A 77 12.20 10.31 -22.87
N ARG A 78 11.65 10.32 -21.65
CA ARG A 78 10.64 11.31 -21.25
C ARG A 78 11.19 12.73 -21.22
N ALA A 79 12.42 12.92 -20.74
CA ALA A 79 13.09 14.22 -20.75
C ALA A 79 13.27 14.73 -22.19
N ASN A 80 13.69 13.86 -23.11
CA ASN A 80 13.83 14.19 -24.54
C ASN A 80 12.49 14.51 -25.20
N GLU A 81 11.43 13.73 -24.92
CA GLU A 81 10.08 13.94 -25.44
C GLU A 81 9.49 15.29 -25.00
N THR A 82 9.77 15.71 -23.77
CA THR A 82 9.22 16.94 -23.17
C THR A 82 10.14 18.15 -23.32
N GLY A 83 11.39 17.96 -23.73
CA GLY A 83 12.41 19.01 -23.74
C GLY A 83 12.80 19.50 -22.34
N ALA A 84 12.48 18.74 -21.29
CA ALA A 84 12.76 19.10 -19.91
C ALA A 84 14.17 18.65 -19.48
N ASP A 85 14.72 19.32 -18.46
CA ASP A 85 15.90 18.80 -17.75
C ASP A 85 15.49 17.53 -16.99
N TRP A 86 16.19 16.42 -17.24
CA TRP A 86 15.91 15.14 -16.62
C TRP A 86 16.02 15.19 -15.09
N ARG A 87 16.93 16.01 -14.52
CA ARG A 87 17.05 16.14 -13.05
C ARG A 87 15.83 16.81 -12.46
N LYS A 88 15.34 17.85 -13.12
CA LYS A 88 14.12 18.54 -12.70
C LYS A 88 12.91 17.62 -12.81
N LEU A 89 12.79 16.87 -13.90
CA LEU A 89 11.74 15.86 -14.10
C LEU A 89 11.73 14.83 -12.95
N VAL A 90 12.92 14.33 -12.58
CA VAL A 90 13.11 13.39 -11.47
C VAL A 90 12.64 14.00 -10.15
N ASP A 91 13.13 15.20 -9.79
CA ASP A 91 12.79 15.83 -8.52
C ASP A 91 11.29 16.15 -8.40
N GLU A 92 10.65 16.59 -9.49
CA GLU A 92 9.21 16.82 -9.55
C GLU A 92 8.41 15.52 -9.36
N ASN A 93 8.84 14.42 -9.98
CA ASN A 93 8.18 13.12 -9.81
C ASN A 93 8.44 12.50 -8.43
N ILE A 94 9.58 12.74 -7.79
CA ILE A 94 9.84 12.35 -6.39
C ILE A 94 8.90 13.11 -5.45
N ALA A 95 8.71 14.41 -5.65
CA ALA A 95 7.75 15.19 -4.89
C ALA A 95 6.31 14.65 -5.08
N GLY A 96 5.92 14.36 -6.33
CA GLY A 96 4.62 13.75 -6.64
C GLY A 96 4.44 12.36 -6.02
N TYR A 97 5.47 11.51 -6.01
CA TYR A 97 5.45 10.22 -5.32
C TYR A 97 5.09 10.40 -3.85
N TYR A 98 5.72 11.35 -3.18
CA TYR A 98 5.49 11.61 -1.76
C TYR A 98 4.08 12.15 -1.49
N GLU A 99 3.58 13.06 -2.32
CA GLU A 99 2.18 13.53 -2.25
C GLU A 99 1.19 12.36 -2.39
N ASP A 100 1.40 11.49 -3.37
CA ASP A 100 0.55 10.33 -3.62
C ASP A 100 0.58 9.32 -2.45
N MET A 101 1.78 9.04 -1.89
CA MET A 101 1.91 8.09 -0.78
C MET A 101 1.31 8.64 0.52
N ASP A 102 1.55 9.92 0.82
CA ASP A 102 1.01 10.58 2.02
C ASP A 102 -0.51 10.64 1.98
N ALA A 103 -1.10 10.94 0.81
CA ALA A 103 -2.55 10.93 0.63
C ALA A 103 -3.17 9.56 0.97
N LEU A 104 -2.45 8.47 0.70
CA LEU A 104 -2.85 7.10 1.03
C LEU A 104 -2.44 6.67 2.44
N ASN A 105 -1.96 7.57 3.29
CA ASN A 105 -1.47 7.29 4.65
C ASN A 105 -0.42 6.16 4.67
N ILE A 106 0.45 6.12 3.66
CA ILE A 106 1.60 5.21 3.63
C ILE A 106 2.70 5.83 4.48
N LEU A 107 3.23 5.09 5.46
CA LEU A 107 4.38 5.54 6.23
C LEU A 107 5.59 5.68 5.31
N ARG A 108 6.36 6.74 5.53
CA ARG A 108 7.65 6.91 4.86
C ARG A 108 8.59 5.77 5.27
N ALA A 109 9.39 5.28 4.32
CA ALA A 109 10.58 4.52 4.63
C ALA A 109 11.58 5.39 5.41
N ASP A 110 12.46 4.77 6.16
CA ASP A 110 13.51 5.48 6.91
C ASP A 110 14.49 6.16 5.95
N ASP A 111 14.80 5.48 4.84
CA ASP A 111 15.74 5.98 3.84
C ASP A 111 15.26 5.77 2.40
N TYR A 112 15.57 6.76 1.55
CA TYR A 112 15.25 6.77 0.13
C TYR A 112 16.50 7.00 -0.75
N PRO A 113 17.44 6.05 -0.83
CA PRO A 113 18.67 6.22 -1.61
C PRO A 113 18.37 6.39 -3.10
N ARG A 114 19.11 7.27 -3.77
CA ARG A 114 18.96 7.51 -5.21
C ARG A 114 20.03 6.77 -5.99
N CYS A 115 19.65 6.13 -7.10
CA CYS A 115 20.59 5.40 -7.97
C CYS A 115 21.81 6.24 -8.37
N THR A 116 21.64 7.52 -8.69
CA THR A 116 22.75 8.41 -9.08
C THR A 116 23.79 8.66 -7.97
N GLU A 117 23.47 8.41 -6.70
CA GLU A 117 24.37 8.58 -5.56
C GLU A 117 25.31 7.37 -5.36
N TYR A 118 24.98 6.23 -5.98
CA TYR A 118 25.64 4.93 -5.76
C TYR A 118 26.43 4.42 -6.97
N VAL A 119 26.68 5.27 -7.96
CA VAL A 119 27.32 4.87 -9.22
C VAL A 119 28.73 4.29 -8.99
N ASP A 120 29.50 4.86 -8.08
CA ASP A 120 30.84 4.37 -7.74
C ASP A 120 30.79 2.96 -7.12
N ASP A 121 29.81 2.68 -6.27
CA ASP A 121 29.58 1.35 -5.70
C ASP A 121 29.17 0.35 -6.78
N MET A 122 28.30 0.74 -7.71
CA MET A 122 27.91 -0.11 -8.85
C MET A 122 29.10 -0.43 -9.75
N ILE A 123 30.00 0.53 -10.00
CA ILE A 123 31.25 0.30 -10.73
C ILE A 123 32.13 -0.70 -9.96
N ARG A 124 32.28 -0.52 -8.65
CA ARG A 124 33.10 -1.42 -7.81
C ARG A 124 32.56 -2.86 -7.81
N ILE A 125 31.25 -3.03 -7.65
CA ILE A 125 30.60 -4.35 -7.70
C ILE A 125 30.78 -4.98 -9.09
N THR A 126 30.58 -4.19 -10.14
CA THR A 126 30.75 -4.68 -11.52
C THR A 126 32.17 -5.13 -11.80
N GLN A 127 33.18 -4.38 -11.33
CA GLN A 127 34.59 -4.79 -11.47
C GLN A 127 34.88 -6.08 -10.71
N ASP A 128 34.39 -6.23 -9.48
CA ASP A 128 34.55 -7.46 -8.70
C ASP A 128 33.88 -8.67 -9.38
N LEU A 129 32.71 -8.49 -9.99
CA LEU A 129 32.04 -9.53 -10.78
C LEU A 129 32.86 -9.93 -12.03
N ILE A 130 33.54 -8.98 -12.68
CA ILE A 130 34.48 -9.28 -13.78
C ILE A 130 35.66 -10.09 -13.25
N ASP A 131 36.29 -9.64 -12.16
CA ASP A 131 37.46 -10.29 -11.56
C ASP A 131 37.15 -11.74 -11.12
N LYS A 132 35.91 -12.00 -10.71
CA LYS A 132 35.39 -13.32 -10.35
C LYS A 132 34.88 -14.15 -11.54
N ASN A 133 35.00 -13.66 -12.77
CA ASN A 133 34.54 -14.32 -14.01
C ASN A 133 33.01 -14.51 -14.09
N HIS A 134 32.24 -13.68 -13.39
CA HIS A 134 30.77 -13.62 -13.48
C HIS A 134 30.27 -12.56 -14.46
N ALA A 135 31.14 -11.65 -14.92
CA ALA A 135 30.80 -10.62 -15.88
C ALA A 135 31.86 -10.50 -16.99
N TYR A 136 31.50 -9.86 -18.10
CA TYR A 136 32.42 -9.57 -19.19
C TYR A 136 32.12 -8.23 -19.86
N THR A 137 33.17 -7.63 -20.41
CA THR A 137 33.09 -6.43 -21.24
C THR A 137 32.72 -6.78 -22.68
N ALA A 138 31.84 -5.98 -23.28
CA ALA A 138 31.50 -5.99 -24.70
C ALA A 138 31.65 -4.57 -25.28
N HIS A 139 31.43 -4.39 -26.58
CA HIS A 139 31.57 -3.07 -27.22
C HIS A 139 30.51 -2.05 -26.78
N ASP A 140 29.38 -2.50 -26.26
CA ASP A 140 28.24 -1.65 -25.85
C ASP A 140 27.99 -1.64 -24.33
N GLY A 141 28.90 -2.22 -23.52
CA GLY A 141 28.80 -2.18 -22.07
C GLY A 141 29.46 -3.37 -21.36
N VAL A 142 29.02 -3.61 -20.12
CA VAL A 142 29.41 -4.77 -19.30
C VAL A 142 28.16 -5.58 -18.99
N TYR A 143 28.25 -6.90 -19.14
CA TYR A 143 27.12 -7.81 -18.93
C TYR A 143 27.47 -8.86 -17.88
N PHE A 144 26.47 -9.25 -17.09
CA PHE A 144 26.54 -10.43 -16.25
C PHE A 144 26.39 -11.68 -17.13
N HIS A 145 27.28 -12.65 -16.96
CA HIS A 145 27.25 -13.94 -17.65
C HIS A 145 26.42 -14.94 -16.85
N VAL A 146 25.16 -15.15 -17.22
CA VAL A 146 24.21 -15.96 -16.44
C VAL A 146 24.69 -17.41 -16.28
N GLU A 147 25.31 -17.98 -17.33
CA GLU A 147 25.86 -19.35 -17.31
C GLU A 147 27.08 -19.51 -16.39
N SER A 148 27.61 -18.43 -15.80
CA SER A 148 28.65 -18.51 -14.77
C SER A 148 28.12 -18.95 -13.40
N ALA A 149 26.80 -18.88 -13.17
CA ALA A 149 26.13 -19.27 -11.92
C ALA A 149 24.73 -19.87 -12.18
N PRO A 150 24.62 -20.93 -13.00
CA PRO A 150 23.34 -21.46 -13.48
C PRO A 150 22.42 -21.95 -12.34
N GLU A 151 22.97 -22.29 -11.18
CA GLU A 151 22.23 -22.69 -9.98
C GLU A 151 21.38 -21.57 -9.36
N LYS A 152 21.62 -20.31 -9.73
CA LYS A 152 20.83 -19.15 -9.27
C LYS A 152 19.60 -18.87 -10.11
N TYR A 153 19.53 -19.44 -11.32
CA TYR A 153 18.42 -19.21 -12.24
C TYR A 153 17.12 -19.78 -11.68
N GLY A 154 16.01 -19.03 -11.79
CA GLY A 154 14.70 -19.53 -11.41
C GLY A 154 14.48 -19.66 -9.91
N GLN A 155 15.37 -19.12 -9.06
CA GLN A 155 15.20 -19.22 -7.60
C GLN A 155 13.87 -18.60 -7.14
N LEU A 156 13.40 -17.53 -7.80
CA LEU A 156 12.14 -16.87 -7.46
C LEU A 156 10.97 -17.31 -8.34
N THR A 157 11.20 -17.54 -9.63
CA THR A 157 10.14 -17.92 -10.58
C THR A 157 9.83 -19.42 -10.58
N GLY A 158 10.79 -20.26 -10.24
CA GLY A 158 10.70 -21.72 -10.36
C GLY A 158 10.87 -22.26 -11.78
N GLN A 159 11.26 -21.40 -12.71
CA GLN A 159 11.55 -21.81 -14.09
C GLN A 159 12.97 -22.37 -14.18
N SER A 160 13.15 -23.51 -14.87
CA SER A 160 14.51 -23.96 -15.20
C SER A 160 15.06 -23.15 -16.37
N ILE A 161 16.39 -23.02 -16.42
CA ILE A 161 17.09 -22.35 -17.53
C ILE A 161 16.74 -23.01 -18.89
N ASP A 162 16.51 -24.32 -18.91
CA ASP A 162 16.12 -25.10 -20.10
C ASP A 162 14.67 -24.88 -20.55
N ALA A 163 13.75 -24.62 -19.62
CA ALA A 163 12.36 -24.31 -19.96
C ALA A 163 12.26 -22.96 -20.70
N VAL A 164 13.08 -21.98 -20.32
CA VAL A 164 13.16 -20.67 -20.98
C VAL A 164 13.82 -20.77 -22.36
N ARG A 165 14.86 -21.62 -22.52
CA ARG A 165 15.50 -21.92 -23.82
C ARG A 165 14.49 -22.37 -24.90
N SER A 166 13.39 -23.00 -24.49
CA SER A 166 12.36 -23.53 -25.40
C SER A 166 11.27 -22.51 -25.78
N GLY A 167 11.17 -21.38 -25.07
CA GLY A 167 10.10 -20.38 -25.23
C GLY A 167 10.51 -18.98 -25.68
N ALA A 168 11.81 -18.63 -25.64
CA ALA A 168 12.31 -17.26 -25.84
C ALA A 168 12.54 -16.84 -27.31
N GLY A 169 11.88 -17.48 -28.28
CA GLY A 169 12.17 -17.35 -29.71
C GLY A 169 11.76 -16.04 -30.42
N GLY A 170 11.70 -14.87 -29.77
CA GLY A 170 11.18 -13.69 -30.49
C GLY A 170 11.34 -12.27 -29.93
N ARG A 171 12.14 -11.99 -28.91
CA ARG A 171 12.32 -10.60 -28.40
C ARG A 171 13.80 -10.23 -28.13
N VAL A 172 14.67 -10.57 -29.07
CA VAL A 172 16.13 -10.55 -28.87
C VAL A 172 16.77 -9.20 -29.24
N ASP A 173 16.15 -8.39 -30.11
CA ASP A 173 16.83 -7.26 -30.76
C ASP A 173 17.00 -6.00 -29.88
N ASP A 174 16.22 -5.83 -28.81
CA ASP A 174 16.18 -4.57 -28.04
C ASP A 174 17.02 -4.56 -26.74
N THR A 175 17.72 -5.64 -26.39
CA THR A 175 18.33 -5.76 -25.05
C THR A 175 19.84 -5.57 -24.98
N GLY A 176 20.51 -5.32 -26.12
CA GLY A 176 21.96 -5.12 -26.22
C GLY A 176 22.59 -6.04 -27.26
N SER A 177 23.32 -5.47 -28.22
CA SER A 177 23.91 -6.19 -29.35
C SER A 177 25.19 -6.95 -28.99
N GLY A 178 25.86 -6.56 -27.91
CA GLY A 178 27.13 -7.14 -27.45
C GLY A 178 27.00 -8.38 -26.57
N LYS A 179 25.77 -8.84 -26.30
CA LYS A 179 25.53 -10.01 -25.44
C LYS A 179 26.05 -11.29 -26.08
N ARG A 180 26.77 -12.10 -25.29
CA ARG A 180 27.13 -13.49 -25.65
C ARG A 180 25.91 -14.41 -25.62
N ASP A 181 25.00 -14.18 -24.68
CA ASP A 181 23.75 -14.92 -24.53
C ASP A 181 22.57 -13.96 -24.28
N HIS A 182 21.41 -14.25 -24.86
CA HIS A 182 20.18 -13.46 -24.68
C HIS A 182 19.72 -13.31 -23.21
N LYS A 183 20.11 -14.25 -22.33
CA LYS A 183 19.81 -14.20 -20.89
C LYS A 183 20.70 -13.23 -20.12
N ASP A 184 21.88 -12.91 -20.66
CA ASP A 184 22.80 -11.99 -20.01
C ASP A 184 22.16 -10.61 -19.91
N PHE A 185 22.41 -9.91 -18.81
CA PHE A 185 21.84 -8.60 -18.54
C PHE A 185 22.93 -7.58 -18.26
N ALA A 186 22.67 -6.32 -18.62
CA ALA A 186 23.64 -5.25 -18.48
C ALA A 186 23.88 -4.91 -17.01
N LEU A 187 25.15 -4.84 -16.62
CA LEU A 187 25.63 -4.22 -15.38
C LEU A 187 25.99 -2.76 -15.63
N TRP A 188 26.54 -2.47 -16.81
CA TRP A 188 26.91 -1.13 -17.26
C TRP A 188 26.56 -0.97 -18.74
N LYS A 189 25.91 0.13 -19.12
CA LYS A 189 25.58 0.45 -20.51
C LYS A 189 26.48 1.58 -21.00
N ALA A 190 27.11 1.42 -22.15
CA ALA A 190 27.89 2.50 -22.76
C ALA A 190 26.98 3.70 -23.10
N ALA A 191 27.47 4.91 -22.88
CA ALA A 191 26.70 6.12 -23.11
C ALA A 191 26.43 6.35 -24.60
N LYS A 192 25.20 6.73 -24.95
CA LYS A 192 24.88 7.27 -26.27
C LYS A 192 25.14 8.78 -26.31
N PRO A 193 25.42 9.37 -27.48
CA PRO A 193 25.64 10.82 -27.58
C PRO A 193 24.48 11.63 -26.99
N GLY A 194 24.80 12.54 -26.07
CA GLY A 194 23.82 13.42 -25.41
C GLY A 194 23.11 12.83 -24.20
N GLU A 195 23.30 11.55 -23.87
CA GLU A 195 22.76 10.95 -22.64
C GLU A 195 23.58 11.32 -21.40
N PRO A 196 22.95 11.38 -20.21
CA PRO A 196 23.67 11.44 -18.94
C PRO A 196 24.61 10.24 -18.80
N HIS A 197 25.83 10.49 -18.31
CA HIS A 197 26.85 9.46 -18.15
C HIS A 197 27.80 9.78 -17.01
N TRP A 198 28.52 8.75 -16.60
CA TRP A 198 29.59 8.76 -15.61
C TRP A 198 30.82 8.09 -16.22
N ASP A 199 31.99 8.52 -15.74
CA ASP A 199 33.26 7.88 -16.09
C ASP A 199 33.36 6.51 -15.42
N SER A 200 33.90 5.52 -16.14
CA SER A 200 34.13 4.17 -15.62
C SER A 200 35.37 3.53 -16.26
N PRO A 201 35.89 2.43 -15.70
CA PRO A 201 36.97 1.65 -16.31
C PRO A 201 36.66 1.13 -17.73
N TRP A 202 35.38 1.07 -18.10
CA TRP A 202 34.90 0.59 -19.40
C TRP A 202 34.47 1.74 -20.33
N GLY A 203 34.81 2.98 -19.98
CA GLY A 203 34.44 4.19 -20.69
C GLY A 203 33.15 4.83 -20.16
N PRO A 204 32.78 6.01 -20.72
CA PRO A 204 31.57 6.73 -20.32
C PRO A 204 30.31 5.88 -20.47
N GLY A 205 29.48 5.84 -19.44
CA GLY A 205 28.25 5.06 -19.45
C GLY A 205 27.35 5.30 -18.25
N ARG A 206 26.44 4.38 -18.01
CA ARG A 206 25.47 4.43 -16.92
C ARG A 206 25.15 3.03 -16.41
N PRO A 207 24.68 2.88 -15.16
CA PRO A 207 24.36 1.58 -14.60
C PRO A 207 23.22 0.88 -15.36
N GLY A 208 23.24 -0.44 -15.33
CA GLY A 208 22.09 -1.27 -15.70
C GLY A 208 21.02 -1.23 -14.60
N TRP A 209 19.76 -1.49 -14.97
CA TRP A 209 18.63 -1.38 -14.04
C TRP A 209 18.78 -2.24 -12.76
N HIS A 210 19.38 -3.42 -12.85
CA HIS A 210 19.41 -4.36 -11.71
C HIS A 210 20.50 -4.05 -10.67
N ILE A 211 21.64 -3.50 -11.11
CA ILE A 211 22.81 -3.35 -10.22
C ILE A 211 22.61 -2.29 -9.14
N GLU A 212 21.67 -1.35 -9.37
CA GLU A 212 21.36 -0.27 -8.43
C GLU A 212 20.84 -0.81 -7.10
N CYS A 213 19.86 -1.72 -7.12
CA CYS A 213 19.26 -2.28 -5.90
C CYS A 213 20.25 -3.17 -5.15
N THR A 214 21.12 -3.90 -5.87
CA THR A 214 22.22 -4.64 -5.25
C THR A 214 23.19 -3.69 -4.52
N ALA A 215 23.61 -2.59 -5.14
CA ALA A 215 24.53 -1.64 -4.53
C ALA A 215 23.93 -0.95 -3.30
N MET A 216 22.71 -0.40 -3.45
CA MET A 216 22.03 0.34 -2.39
C MET A 216 21.66 -0.56 -1.21
N SER A 217 21.05 -1.72 -1.44
CA SER A 217 20.67 -2.62 -0.33
C SER A 217 21.89 -3.12 0.46
N MET A 218 23.03 -3.34 -0.20
CA MET A 218 24.26 -3.79 0.45
C MET A 218 24.98 -2.69 1.22
N ASP A 219 24.85 -1.43 0.79
CA ASP A 219 25.39 -0.30 1.57
C ASP A 219 24.69 -0.18 2.93
N TYR A 220 23.35 -0.31 2.94
CA TYR A 220 22.57 -0.24 4.17
C TYR A 220 22.69 -1.48 5.05
N PHE A 221 22.59 -2.68 4.47
CA PHE A 221 22.42 -3.91 5.24
C PHE A 221 23.58 -4.90 5.13
N GLY A 222 24.61 -4.57 4.36
CA GLY A 222 25.77 -5.44 4.17
C GLY A 222 25.45 -6.65 3.28
N LYS A 223 26.07 -7.80 3.60
CA LYS A 223 26.06 -8.97 2.69
C LYS A 223 24.78 -9.79 2.75
N GLN A 224 24.01 -9.67 3.83
CA GLN A 224 22.79 -10.45 4.05
C GLN A 224 21.78 -9.63 4.85
N PHE A 225 20.50 -9.71 4.50
CA PHE A 225 19.41 -8.98 5.17
C PHE A 225 18.09 -9.76 5.19
N ASP A 226 17.12 -9.26 5.98
CA ASP A 226 15.93 -10.02 6.36
C ASP A 226 14.89 -10.11 5.24
N ILE A 227 14.40 -8.97 4.75
CA ILE A 227 13.28 -8.88 3.81
C ILE A 227 13.70 -8.12 2.55
N HIS A 228 13.42 -8.71 1.38
CA HIS A 228 13.38 -7.97 0.12
C HIS A 228 11.97 -8.04 -0.49
N GLY A 229 11.41 -6.86 -0.77
CA GLY A 229 10.05 -6.68 -1.27
C GLY A 229 9.94 -6.05 -2.67
N GLY A 230 8.84 -6.32 -3.37
CA GLY A 230 8.47 -5.61 -4.59
C GLY A 230 7.23 -6.16 -5.28
N GLY A 231 6.88 -5.60 -6.44
CA GLY A 231 5.81 -6.10 -7.30
C GLY A 231 6.07 -7.52 -7.82
N HIS A 232 5.00 -8.27 -8.14
CA HIS A 232 5.11 -9.61 -8.72
C HIS A 232 5.96 -9.68 -9.98
N ASP A 233 5.94 -8.62 -10.80
CA ASP A 233 6.73 -8.44 -12.01
C ASP A 233 8.22 -8.24 -11.73
N LEU A 234 8.61 -7.79 -10.54
CA LEU A 234 10.02 -7.65 -10.17
C LEU A 234 10.68 -9.00 -9.89
N ARG A 235 9.92 -10.08 -9.64
CA ARG A 235 10.49 -11.44 -9.49
C ARG A 235 11.41 -11.80 -10.65
N PHE A 236 11.03 -11.43 -11.87
CA PHE A 236 11.85 -11.64 -13.06
C PHE A 236 11.62 -10.54 -14.10
N PRO A 237 12.70 -9.95 -14.65
CA PRO A 237 14.09 -10.34 -14.45
C PRO A 237 14.76 -9.71 -13.21
N HIS A 238 14.13 -8.73 -12.56
CA HIS A 238 14.83 -7.80 -11.66
C HIS A 238 15.43 -8.46 -10.41
N HIS A 239 14.62 -9.00 -9.50
CA HIS A 239 15.10 -9.62 -8.27
C HIS A 239 15.92 -10.90 -8.50
N GLU A 240 15.66 -11.66 -9.58
CA GLU A 240 16.55 -12.76 -9.95
C GLU A 240 17.94 -12.24 -10.34
N ALA A 241 18.04 -11.16 -11.11
CA ALA A 241 19.30 -10.51 -11.44
C ALA A 241 20.04 -10.01 -10.18
N GLU A 242 19.32 -9.50 -9.17
CA GLU A 242 19.92 -9.12 -7.89
C GLU A 242 20.47 -10.31 -7.09
N ILE A 243 19.82 -11.48 -7.16
CA ILE A 243 20.39 -12.72 -6.59
C ILE A 243 21.70 -13.07 -7.29
N PHE A 244 21.72 -13.01 -8.64
CA PHE A 244 22.94 -13.24 -9.42
C PHE A 244 24.06 -12.27 -9.02
N GLN A 245 23.78 -10.97 -9.04
CA GLN A 245 24.75 -9.93 -8.72
C GLN A 245 25.23 -10.05 -7.28
N GLY A 246 24.29 -10.05 -6.33
CA GLY A 246 24.59 -9.97 -4.91
C GLY A 246 25.30 -11.21 -4.39
N GLU A 247 24.83 -12.42 -4.72
CA GLU A 247 25.45 -13.64 -4.20
C GLU A 247 26.80 -13.93 -4.86
N CYS A 248 26.97 -13.62 -6.15
CA CYS A 248 28.27 -13.77 -6.83
C CYS A 248 29.28 -12.70 -6.39
N HIS A 249 28.82 -11.48 -6.11
CA HIS A 249 29.67 -10.41 -5.57
C HIS A 249 30.11 -10.74 -4.13
N THR A 250 29.18 -11.11 -3.26
CA THR A 250 29.49 -11.27 -1.83
C THR A 250 30.08 -12.63 -1.47
N GLY A 251 29.80 -13.66 -2.28
CA GLY A 251 30.04 -15.06 -1.95
C GLY A 251 29.12 -15.60 -0.85
N CYS A 252 28.10 -14.84 -0.44
CA CYS A 252 27.13 -15.21 0.59
C CYS A 252 25.83 -15.68 -0.07
N SER A 253 25.28 -16.79 0.40
CA SER A 253 23.93 -17.23 0.04
C SER A 253 23.23 -17.79 1.28
N PRO A 254 22.01 -17.34 1.59
CA PRO A 254 21.25 -16.36 0.82
C PRO A 254 21.66 -14.91 1.11
N VAL A 255 21.66 -14.00 0.13
CA VAL A 255 21.74 -12.54 0.41
C VAL A 255 20.45 -12.04 1.08
N VAL A 256 19.29 -12.57 0.70
CA VAL A 256 17.99 -12.20 1.27
C VAL A 256 17.35 -13.40 1.96
N HIS A 257 16.92 -13.24 3.20
CA HIS A 257 16.32 -14.33 3.98
C HIS A 257 14.86 -14.60 3.63
N HIS A 258 14.06 -13.57 3.34
CA HIS A 258 12.65 -13.66 2.96
C HIS A 258 12.32 -12.75 1.76
N TRP A 259 11.83 -13.35 0.68
CA TRP A 259 11.38 -12.61 -0.51
C TRP A 259 9.86 -12.47 -0.53
N LEU A 260 9.35 -11.24 -0.46
CA LEU A 260 7.91 -10.95 -0.44
C LEU A 260 7.48 -10.22 -1.71
N HIS A 261 6.38 -10.64 -2.33
CA HIS A 261 5.88 -9.98 -3.55
C HIS A 261 4.37 -9.79 -3.53
N ASN A 262 3.90 -8.57 -3.81
CA ASN A 262 2.46 -8.28 -3.92
C ASN A 262 1.91 -8.68 -5.29
N GLY A 263 0.61 -8.99 -5.35
CA GLY A 263 -0.12 -9.30 -6.57
C GLY A 263 -0.39 -8.06 -7.44
N PHE A 264 -0.79 -8.31 -8.69
CA PHE A 264 -1.10 -7.27 -9.68
C PHE A 264 -2.41 -6.53 -9.39
N VAL A 265 -2.54 -5.35 -9.99
CA VAL A 265 -3.80 -4.61 -10.12
C VAL A 265 -4.31 -4.76 -11.56
N ASN A 266 -5.55 -5.22 -11.70
CA ASN A 266 -6.31 -5.25 -12.95
C ASN A 266 -7.42 -4.21 -12.88
N ILE A 267 -7.94 -3.81 -14.05
CA ILE A 267 -9.11 -2.94 -14.19
C ILE A 267 -10.08 -3.64 -15.13
N ASP A 268 -11.31 -3.86 -14.64
CA ASP A 268 -12.39 -4.54 -15.37
C ASP A 268 -11.95 -5.87 -16.01
N GLY A 269 -11.14 -6.65 -15.29
CA GLY A 269 -10.61 -7.93 -15.73
C GLY A 269 -9.39 -7.86 -16.64
N GLU A 270 -8.95 -6.68 -17.07
CA GLU A 270 -7.76 -6.49 -17.90
C GLU A 270 -6.56 -6.00 -17.08
N LYS A 271 -5.36 -6.46 -17.46
CA LYS A 271 -4.13 -5.95 -16.84
C LYS A 271 -3.97 -4.48 -17.19
N MET A 272 -3.69 -3.66 -16.18
CA MET A 272 -3.40 -2.24 -16.38
C MET A 272 -2.19 -2.02 -17.29
N SER A 273 -2.34 -1.22 -18.34
CA SER A 273 -1.23 -0.79 -19.19
C SER A 273 -1.53 0.52 -19.89
N LYS A 274 -0.50 1.35 -20.11
CA LYS A 274 -0.63 2.61 -20.87
C LYS A 274 -1.14 2.37 -22.31
N SER A 275 -0.85 1.21 -22.90
CA SER A 275 -1.27 0.85 -24.26
C SER A 275 -2.75 0.48 -24.40
N LEU A 276 -3.42 0.10 -23.30
CA LEU A 276 -4.84 -0.27 -23.30
C LEU A 276 -5.75 0.88 -22.86
N ASP A 277 -5.20 2.09 -22.68
CA ASP A 277 -5.91 3.29 -22.19
C ASP A 277 -6.66 3.09 -20.86
N ASN A 278 -6.33 2.02 -20.12
CA ASN A 278 -6.91 1.65 -18.83
C ASN A 278 -5.94 1.97 -17.67
N PHE A 279 -5.02 2.91 -17.85
CA PHE A 279 -3.98 3.24 -16.87
C PHE A 279 -4.40 4.45 -16.03
N TRP A 280 -4.55 4.25 -14.71
CA TRP A 280 -4.93 5.31 -13.79
C TRP A 280 -3.76 5.68 -12.88
N THR A 281 -3.39 6.97 -12.90
CA THR A 281 -2.50 7.52 -11.88
C THR A 281 -3.23 7.59 -10.54
N ILE A 282 -2.47 7.60 -9.44
CA ILE A 282 -3.03 7.79 -8.09
C ILE A 282 -3.74 9.15 -8.05
N LYS A 283 -3.07 10.21 -8.49
CA LYS A 283 -3.64 11.54 -8.63
C LYS A 283 -4.97 11.60 -9.41
N ASP A 284 -5.13 10.80 -10.47
CA ASP A 284 -6.36 10.81 -11.27
C ASP A 284 -7.52 10.09 -10.60
N ILE A 285 -7.28 8.95 -9.95
CA ILE A 285 -8.34 8.24 -9.22
C ILE A 285 -8.75 9.01 -7.96
N LEU A 286 -7.83 9.71 -7.30
CA LEU A 286 -8.11 10.51 -6.10
C LEU A 286 -8.98 11.75 -6.39
N LYS A 287 -9.16 12.14 -7.65
CA LYS A 287 -10.15 13.16 -8.04
C LYS A 287 -11.60 12.64 -7.93
N GLN A 288 -11.77 11.32 -7.90
CA GLN A 288 -13.08 10.65 -7.97
C GLN A 288 -13.38 9.80 -6.74
N VAL A 289 -12.34 9.34 -6.04
CA VAL A 289 -12.44 8.43 -4.90
C VAL A 289 -11.65 9.02 -3.75
N ASP A 290 -12.26 9.09 -2.58
CA ASP A 290 -11.56 9.47 -1.34
C ASP A 290 -10.33 8.56 -1.10
N ALA A 291 -9.23 9.14 -0.63
CA ALA A 291 -7.97 8.43 -0.51
C ALA A 291 -8.04 7.27 0.50
N MET A 292 -8.80 7.42 1.59
CA MET A 292 -8.98 6.35 2.57
C MET A 292 -9.95 5.28 2.07
N VAL A 293 -10.91 5.64 1.23
CA VAL A 293 -11.73 4.66 0.49
C VAL A 293 -10.86 3.82 -0.45
N LEU A 294 -9.97 4.45 -1.21
CA LEU A 294 -9.04 3.74 -2.09
C LEU A 294 -8.08 2.85 -1.30
N ARG A 295 -7.50 3.37 -0.21
CA ARG A 295 -6.69 2.58 0.72
C ARG A 295 -7.47 1.36 1.22
N PHE A 296 -8.68 1.57 1.74
CA PHE A 296 -9.54 0.50 2.26
C PHE A 296 -9.82 -0.56 1.20
N ALA A 297 -10.14 -0.15 -0.04
CA ALA A 297 -10.38 -1.05 -1.16
C ALA A 297 -9.16 -1.94 -1.43
N LEU A 298 -7.97 -1.34 -1.50
CA LEU A 298 -6.73 -2.05 -1.81
C LEU A 298 -6.29 -2.97 -0.68
N ILE A 299 -6.42 -2.58 0.59
CA ILE A 299 -6.05 -3.45 1.72
C ILE A 299 -7.07 -4.57 1.99
N ASN A 300 -8.31 -4.42 1.52
CA ASN A 300 -9.37 -5.43 1.64
C ASN A 300 -9.22 -6.57 0.61
N ALA A 301 -7.99 -6.88 0.23
CA ALA A 301 -7.57 -8.06 -0.51
C ALA A 301 -6.15 -8.43 -0.06
N HIS A 302 -5.92 -9.72 0.23
CA HIS A 302 -4.61 -10.23 0.63
C HIS A 302 -3.51 -9.75 -0.32
N TYR A 303 -2.39 -9.23 0.19
CA TYR A 303 -1.43 -8.46 -0.61
C TYR A 303 -0.89 -9.21 -1.85
N ARG A 304 -0.71 -10.52 -1.73
CA ARG A 304 -0.27 -11.44 -2.81
C ARG A 304 -1.32 -11.74 -3.89
N SER A 305 -2.59 -11.54 -3.58
CA SER A 305 -3.67 -11.81 -4.53
C SER A 305 -3.78 -10.67 -5.55
N PRO A 306 -4.07 -10.98 -6.83
CA PRO A 306 -4.46 -9.96 -7.77
C PRO A 306 -5.75 -9.28 -7.30
N ILE A 307 -5.86 -7.98 -7.55
CA ILE A 307 -7.05 -7.19 -7.26
C ILE A 307 -7.61 -6.65 -8.57
N ASP A 308 -8.91 -6.77 -8.74
CA ASP A 308 -9.63 -6.20 -9.87
C ASP A 308 -10.35 -4.93 -9.42
N MET A 309 -9.89 -3.78 -9.90
CA MET A 309 -10.45 -2.48 -9.56
C MET A 309 -11.65 -2.21 -10.45
N ASN A 310 -12.83 -2.16 -9.84
CA ASN A 310 -14.09 -1.84 -10.49
C ASN A 310 -15.00 -1.03 -9.55
N GLU A 311 -16.06 -0.47 -10.11
CA GLU A 311 -16.99 0.41 -9.38
C GLU A 311 -17.65 -0.29 -8.17
N THR A 312 -17.93 -1.59 -8.28
CA THR A 312 -18.55 -2.35 -7.19
C THR A 312 -17.62 -2.46 -6.00
N LEU A 313 -16.34 -2.77 -6.23
CA LEU A 313 -15.32 -2.82 -5.20
C LEU A 313 -15.19 -1.47 -4.48
N LEU A 314 -15.15 -0.37 -5.23
CA LEU A 314 -15.01 0.98 -4.68
C LEU A 314 -16.22 1.37 -3.83
N LYS A 315 -17.45 1.14 -4.32
CA LYS A 315 -18.68 1.40 -3.57
C LYS A 315 -18.79 0.56 -2.29
N ASP A 316 -18.39 -0.71 -2.36
CA ASP A 316 -18.36 -1.57 -1.19
C ASP A 316 -17.31 -1.13 -0.17
N ALA A 317 -16.13 -0.69 -0.64
CA ALA A 317 -15.08 -0.13 0.19
C ALA A 317 -15.55 1.15 0.88
N GLU A 318 -16.16 2.08 0.14
CA GLU A 318 -16.70 3.34 0.65
C GLU A 318 -17.72 3.10 1.75
N ARG A 319 -18.72 2.25 1.49
CA ARG A 319 -19.75 1.92 2.48
C ARG A 319 -19.14 1.32 3.74
N ASN A 320 -18.15 0.44 3.62
CA ASN A 320 -17.53 -0.20 4.78
C ASN A 320 -16.62 0.75 5.54
N TYR A 321 -15.80 1.54 4.84
CA TYR A 321 -14.96 2.58 5.43
C TYR A 321 -15.81 3.59 6.22
N ASN A 322 -16.90 4.10 5.62
CA ASN A 322 -17.80 5.04 6.28
C ASN A 322 -18.44 4.46 7.54
N ARG A 323 -18.67 3.15 7.62
CA ARG A 323 -19.14 2.49 8.85
C ARG A 323 -18.07 2.47 9.94
N VAL A 324 -16.81 2.19 9.58
CA VAL A 324 -15.68 2.26 10.52
C VAL A 324 -15.56 3.69 11.05
N LEU A 325 -15.54 4.68 10.15
CA LEU A 325 -15.38 6.09 10.51
C LEU A 325 -16.52 6.59 11.39
N LYS A 326 -17.79 6.31 11.04
CA LYS A 326 -18.95 6.69 11.86
C LYS A 326 -18.90 6.07 13.27
N CYS A 327 -18.52 4.80 13.36
CA CYS A 327 -18.36 4.11 14.63
C CYS A 327 -17.26 4.76 15.49
N TYR A 328 -16.11 5.08 14.88
CA TYR A 328 -15.01 5.76 15.56
C TYR A 328 -15.40 7.15 16.08
N ILE A 329 -16.06 7.97 15.24
CA ILE A 329 -16.55 9.30 15.64
C ILE A 329 -17.58 9.19 16.77
N ASN A 330 -18.52 8.25 16.70
CA ASN A 330 -19.52 8.04 17.76
C ASN A 330 -18.87 7.62 19.09
N ALA A 331 -17.85 6.74 19.03
CA ALA A 331 -17.08 6.35 20.20
C ALA A 331 -16.34 7.57 20.80
N LEU A 332 -15.66 8.37 19.99
CA LEU A 332 -14.99 9.60 20.44
C LEU A 332 -15.97 10.59 21.09
N LYS A 333 -17.14 10.82 20.49
CA LYS A 333 -18.18 11.70 21.04
C LYS A 333 -18.81 11.16 22.33
N SER A 334 -18.74 9.85 22.55
CA SER A 334 -19.24 9.20 23.77
C SER A 334 -18.24 9.22 24.92
N MET A 335 -16.99 9.67 24.70
CA MET A 335 -16.02 9.94 25.76
C MET A 335 -16.32 11.29 26.41
N THR A 336 -16.83 11.26 27.64
CA THR A 336 -17.26 12.42 28.42
C THR A 336 -16.26 12.81 29.51
N THR A 337 -15.44 11.86 29.97
CA THR A 337 -14.43 12.11 31.01
C THR A 337 -13.02 11.78 30.51
N LYS A 338 -11.99 12.20 31.26
CA LYS A 338 -10.59 11.80 31.00
C LYS A 338 -10.18 10.53 31.76
N SER A 339 -11.03 10.06 32.66
CA SER A 339 -10.70 9.00 33.61
C SER A 339 -11.97 8.21 33.91
N PRO A 340 -12.36 7.30 32.99
CA PRO A 340 -13.57 6.53 33.14
C PRO A 340 -13.48 5.54 34.30
N ILE A 341 -14.62 4.97 34.68
CA ILE A 341 -14.66 3.83 35.61
C ILE A 341 -14.00 2.59 34.98
N ALA A 342 -13.59 1.64 35.80
CA ALA A 342 -13.06 0.38 35.31
C ALA A 342 -14.19 -0.48 34.71
N LEU A 343 -13.97 -0.96 33.48
CA LEU A 343 -14.86 -1.93 32.85
C LEU A 343 -14.82 -3.29 33.57
N PRO A 344 -15.92 -4.06 33.55
CA PRO A 344 -15.93 -5.40 34.10
C PRO A 344 -15.01 -6.35 33.31
N GLN A 345 -14.55 -7.41 33.97
CA GLN A 345 -13.72 -8.42 33.32
C GLN A 345 -14.49 -9.13 32.19
N PRO A 346 -13.93 -9.24 30.98
CA PRO A 346 -14.54 -9.93 29.85
C PRO A 346 -14.83 -11.40 30.13
N ASP A 347 -16.04 -11.86 29.77
CA ASP A 347 -16.41 -13.28 29.83
C ASP A 347 -17.46 -13.61 28.75
N ILE A 348 -17.08 -14.47 27.80
CA ILE A 348 -17.92 -14.87 26.67
C ILE A 348 -19.16 -15.69 27.09
N THR A 349 -19.11 -16.32 28.27
CA THR A 349 -20.19 -17.13 28.84
C THR A 349 -21.19 -16.32 29.65
N SER A 350 -20.83 -15.06 29.96
CA SER A 350 -21.67 -14.15 30.72
C SER A 350 -23.00 -13.86 30.01
N GLN A 351 -24.05 -13.73 30.80
CA GLN A 351 -25.36 -13.28 30.32
C GLN A 351 -25.49 -11.75 30.36
N GLN A 352 -24.55 -11.05 31.01
CA GLN A 352 -24.52 -9.59 31.03
C GLN A 352 -24.02 -9.07 29.68
N PRO A 353 -24.81 -8.23 28.97
CA PRO A 353 -24.48 -7.80 27.61
C PRO A 353 -23.09 -7.16 27.49
N LEU A 354 -22.75 -6.19 28.33
CA LEU A 354 -21.47 -5.48 28.29
C LEU A 354 -20.27 -6.44 28.45
N ILE A 355 -20.31 -7.30 29.47
CA ILE A 355 -19.25 -8.29 29.75
C ILE A 355 -19.03 -9.22 28.55
N LYS A 356 -20.14 -9.68 27.94
CA LYS A 356 -20.09 -10.56 26.78
C LYS A 356 -19.54 -9.85 25.55
N SER A 357 -19.94 -8.61 25.32
CA SER A 357 -19.46 -7.78 24.20
C SER A 357 -17.97 -7.48 24.31
N LEU A 358 -17.46 -7.19 25.50
CA LEU A 358 -16.02 -7.03 25.74
C LEU A 358 -15.26 -8.31 25.36
N ALA A 359 -15.73 -9.49 25.77
CA ALA A 359 -15.08 -10.75 25.39
C ALA A 359 -15.15 -11.04 23.88
N MET A 360 -16.21 -10.60 23.21
CA MET A 360 -16.29 -10.70 21.75
C MET A 360 -15.26 -9.80 21.07
N LEU A 361 -15.06 -8.58 21.57
CA LEU A 361 -14.09 -7.63 21.03
C LEU A 361 -12.65 -8.10 21.25
N GLU A 362 -12.33 -8.64 22.43
CA GLU A 362 -11.03 -9.28 22.68
C GLU A 362 -10.78 -10.42 21.70
N LYS A 363 -11.74 -11.32 21.51
CA LYS A 363 -11.61 -12.43 20.55
C LYS A 363 -11.48 -11.93 19.10
N MET A 364 -12.08 -10.81 18.75
CA MET A 364 -11.89 -10.18 17.44
C MET A 364 -10.49 -9.58 17.30
N GLY A 365 -9.94 -8.98 18.36
CA GLY A 365 -8.56 -8.51 18.43
C GLY A 365 -7.55 -9.65 18.32
N GLU A 366 -7.75 -10.75 19.04
CA GLU A 366 -6.94 -11.97 18.89
C GLU A 366 -7.02 -12.52 17.46
N GLY A 367 -8.23 -12.57 16.90
CA GLY A 367 -8.46 -13.02 15.53
C GLY A 367 -7.84 -12.08 14.48
N PHE A 368 -7.72 -10.79 14.79
CA PHE A 368 -7.05 -9.80 13.95
C PHE A 368 -5.54 -10.08 13.94
N ALA A 369 -4.93 -10.21 15.12
CA ALA A 369 -3.52 -10.54 15.26
C ALA A 369 -3.18 -11.87 14.59
N GLN A 370 -4.02 -12.89 14.75
CA GLN A 370 -3.85 -14.18 14.07
C GLN A 370 -3.91 -14.09 12.54
N ALA A 371 -4.73 -13.20 11.99
CA ALA A 371 -4.80 -12.96 10.55
C ALA A 371 -3.53 -12.26 10.06
N MET A 372 -3.05 -11.25 10.78
CA MET A 372 -1.81 -10.55 10.43
C MET A 372 -0.56 -11.45 10.59
N ASP A 373 -0.54 -12.32 11.61
CA ASP A 373 0.47 -13.36 11.80
C ASP A 373 0.47 -14.43 10.68
N ASP A 374 -0.64 -14.58 9.96
CA ASP A 374 -0.76 -15.53 8.86
C ASP A 374 -0.51 -14.86 7.50
N ASP A 375 0.74 -14.47 7.25
CA ASP A 375 1.18 -13.86 5.99
C ASP A 375 0.51 -12.51 5.71
N PHE A 376 0.35 -11.69 6.76
CA PHE A 376 -0.23 -10.34 6.67
C PHE A 376 -1.61 -10.34 5.99
N ASN A 377 -2.49 -11.26 6.40
CA ASN A 377 -3.80 -11.46 5.78
C ASN A 377 -4.77 -10.32 6.15
N SER A 378 -4.59 -9.20 5.45
CA SER A 378 -5.34 -7.96 5.63
C SER A 378 -6.84 -8.14 5.34
N ARG A 379 -7.23 -9.07 4.46
CA ARG A 379 -8.64 -9.36 4.16
C ARG A 379 -9.37 -9.87 5.39
N ASP A 380 -8.78 -10.85 6.08
CA ASP A 380 -9.35 -11.41 7.30
C ASP A 380 -9.25 -10.43 8.47
N ALA A 381 -8.16 -9.67 8.57
CA ALA A 381 -7.99 -8.60 9.55
C ALA A 381 -9.09 -7.53 9.43
N VAL A 382 -9.35 -7.02 8.21
CA VAL A 382 -10.45 -6.10 7.92
C VAL A 382 -11.81 -6.71 8.30
N ALA A 383 -12.02 -8.00 8.06
CA ALA A 383 -13.25 -8.67 8.46
C ALA A 383 -13.45 -8.69 9.99
N LYS A 384 -12.37 -8.82 10.78
CA LYS A 384 -12.42 -8.70 12.25
C LYS A 384 -12.73 -7.28 12.68
N VAL A 385 -12.10 -6.26 12.08
CA VAL A 385 -12.39 -4.84 12.35
C VAL A 385 -13.86 -4.52 12.06
N LEU A 386 -14.39 -4.92 10.90
CA LEU A 386 -15.81 -4.72 10.57
C LEU A 386 -16.75 -5.50 11.51
N GLY A 387 -16.30 -6.61 12.06
CA GLY A 387 -16.99 -7.32 13.13
C GLY A 387 -17.05 -6.51 14.42
N GLY A 388 -15.90 -5.97 14.84
CA GLY A 388 -15.76 -5.17 16.05
C GLY A 388 -16.58 -3.89 15.98
N VAL A 389 -16.53 -3.20 14.84
CA VAL A 389 -17.35 -2.01 14.55
C VAL A 389 -18.84 -2.27 14.75
N ARG A 390 -19.35 -3.43 14.33
CA ARG A 390 -20.76 -3.80 14.54
C ARG A 390 -21.08 -4.00 16.02
N GLU A 391 -20.20 -4.67 16.76
CA GLU A 391 -20.42 -4.92 18.19
C GLU A 391 -20.27 -3.64 19.02
N ILE A 392 -19.29 -2.78 18.71
CA ILE A 392 -19.09 -1.47 19.32
C ILE A 392 -20.32 -0.59 19.12
N SER A 393 -20.79 -0.45 17.88
CA SER A 393 -21.97 0.38 17.58
C SER A 393 -23.19 -0.11 18.37
N LYS A 394 -23.43 -1.43 18.39
CA LYS A 394 -24.53 -2.04 19.15
C LYS A 394 -24.46 -1.74 20.65
N VAL A 395 -23.27 -1.72 21.24
CA VAL A 395 -23.10 -1.44 22.68
C VAL A 395 -23.28 0.06 22.96
N LEU A 396 -22.69 0.94 22.15
CA LEU A 396 -22.84 2.40 22.30
C LEU A 396 -24.30 2.87 22.14
N ASP A 397 -25.06 2.19 21.28
CA ASP A 397 -26.48 2.47 21.04
C ASP A 397 -27.41 1.74 22.04
N SER A 398 -26.85 0.95 22.97
CA SER A 398 -27.64 0.28 24.00
C SER A 398 -27.93 1.22 25.17
N GLY A 399 -28.92 0.85 25.99
CA GLY A 399 -29.30 1.62 27.19
C GLY A 399 -28.35 1.45 28.37
N LEU A 400 -27.03 1.44 28.13
CA LEU A 400 -26.03 1.54 29.20
C LEU A 400 -26.22 2.84 29.97
N ASP A 401 -25.90 2.83 31.26
CA ASP A 401 -25.76 4.09 31.99
C ASP A 401 -24.55 4.89 31.49
N ASP A 402 -24.55 6.18 31.79
CA ASP A 402 -23.57 7.12 31.27
C ASP A 402 -22.13 6.76 31.65
N ALA A 403 -21.91 6.19 32.84
CA ALA A 403 -20.57 5.84 33.32
C ALA A 403 -20.02 4.59 32.60
N ASP A 404 -20.85 3.56 32.44
CA ASP A 404 -20.49 2.38 31.66
C ASP A 404 -20.29 2.72 30.18
N LYS A 405 -21.11 3.61 29.62
CA LYS A 405 -20.98 4.08 28.24
C LYS A 405 -19.68 4.86 28.01
N ASP A 406 -19.32 5.78 28.91
CA ASP A 406 -18.05 6.51 28.87
C ASP A 406 -16.85 5.57 28.92
N ALA A 407 -16.87 4.60 29.84
CA ALA A 407 -15.80 3.61 29.97
C ALA A 407 -15.68 2.70 28.74
N PHE A 408 -16.80 2.24 28.19
CA PHE A 408 -16.82 1.44 26.99
C PHE A 408 -16.35 2.23 25.77
N ALA A 409 -16.69 3.52 25.68
CA ALA A 409 -16.25 4.39 24.59
C ALA A 409 -14.72 4.54 24.55
N HIS A 410 -14.06 4.69 25.70
CA HIS A 410 -12.60 4.70 25.78
C HIS A 410 -12.01 3.38 25.26
N TYR A 411 -12.50 2.25 25.75
CA TYR A 411 -12.06 0.93 25.28
C TYR A 411 -12.26 0.74 23.77
N ALA A 412 -13.41 1.17 23.24
CA ALA A 412 -13.73 1.08 21.82
C ALA A 412 -12.79 1.94 20.96
N VAL A 413 -12.46 3.16 21.41
CA VAL A 413 -11.50 4.04 20.74
C VAL A 413 -10.12 3.40 20.70
N ASP A 414 -9.62 2.91 21.84
CA ASP A 414 -8.30 2.27 21.90
C ASP A 414 -8.25 1.02 21.00
N TRP A 415 -9.28 0.18 21.05
CA TRP A 415 -9.40 -1.01 20.19
C TRP A 415 -9.41 -0.67 18.69
N LEU A 416 -10.14 0.38 18.30
CA LEU A 416 -10.21 0.85 16.91
C LEU A 416 -8.89 1.49 16.48
N GLU A 417 -8.23 2.26 17.34
CA GLU A 417 -6.96 2.90 17.06
C GLU A 417 -5.84 1.89 16.90
N GLU A 418 -5.74 0.87 17.76
CA GLU A 418 -4.73 -0.19 17.63
C GLU A 418 -4.91 -1.00 16.33
N SER A 419 -6.15 -1.35 16.00
CA SER A 419 -6.43 -2.21 14.84
C SER A 419 -6.58 -1.43 13.53
N ALA A 420 -7.61 -0.60 13.43
CA ALA A 420 -7.95 0.16 12.22
C ALA A 420 -7.02 1.37 12.01
N GLY A 421 -6.57 2.01 13.08
CA GLY A 421 -5.69 3.18 13.01
C GLY A 421 -4.24 2.81 12.72
N VAL A 422 -3.56 2.18 13.68
CA VAL A 422 -2.12 1.90 13.66
C VAL A 422 -1.77 0.89 12.58
N VAL A 423 -2.42 -0.27 12.57
CA VAL A 423 -2.05 -1.36 11.66
C VAL A 423 -2.65 -1.17 10.27
N LEU A 424 -3.96 -0.95 10.17
CA LEU A 424 -4.60 -0.79 8.85
C LEU A 424 -4.43 0.61 8.26
N GLY A 425 -4.09 1.64 9.04
CA GLY A 425 -3.87 3.01 8.55
C GLY A 425 -5.13 3.70 8.01
N ILE A 426 -6.32 3.31 8.46
CA ILE A 426 -7.60 3.79 7.92
C ILE A 426 -8.38 4.69 8.88
N LEU A 427 -7.79 5.13 9.99
CA LEU A 427 -8.43 6.12 10.87
C LEU A 427 -7.74 7.48 10.74
N PRO A 428 -8.52 8.57 10.70
CA PRO A 428 -7.96 9.91 10.89
C PRO A 428 -7.50 10.12 12.34
N THR A 429 -6.78 11.20 12.60
CA THR A 429 -6.50 11.63 13.97
C THR A 429 -7.79 11.97 14.71
N ARG A 430 -7.79 11.85 16.05
CA ARG A 430 -8.94 12.23 16.90
C ARG A 430 -9.41 13.65 16.62
N GLU A 431 -8.47 14.57 16.45
CA GLU A 431 -8.73 15.98 16.13
C GLU A 431 -9.50 16.10 14.81
N PHE A 432 -8.99 15.49 13.74
CA PHE A 432 -9.64 15.55 12.42
C PHE A 432 -11.00 14.83 12.42
N ALA A 433 -11.15 13.71 13.13
CA ALA A 433 -12.40 12.97 13.22
C ALA A 433 -13.51 13.76 13.94
N LEU A 434 -13.14 14.62 14.89
CA LEU A 434 -14.05 15.46 15.66
C LEU A 434 -14.27 16.85 15.04
N LEU A 435 -13.54 17.21 13.98
CA LEU A 435 -13.88 18.39 13.19
C LEU A 435 -15.30 18.21 12.67
N GLU A 436 -16.16 19.19 12.98
CA GLU A 436 -17.42 19.27 12.27
C GLU A 436 -17.10 19.58 10.81
N PRO A 437 -17.76 18.90 9.85
CA PRO A 437 -17.59 19.26 8.45
C PRO A 437 -17.82 20.76 8.30
N GLU A 438 -17.00 21.45 7.50
CA GLU A 438 -17.38 22.81 7.10
C GLU A 438 -18.78 22.73 6.51
N GLU A 439 -19.75 23.39 7.16
CA GLU A 439 -21.09 23.46 6.62
C GLU A 439 -20.97 24.04 5.21
N ASP A 440 -21.45 23.30 4.21
CA ASP A 440 -21.63 23.87 2.88
C ASP A 440 -22.40 25.19 3.07
N PRO A 441 -21.83 26.34 2.67
CA PRO A 441 -22.48 27.63 2.87
C PRO A 441 -23.92 27.63 2.33
N ARG A 442 -24.20 26.82 1.30
CA ARG A 442 -25.54 26.61 0.74
C ARG A 442 -26.45 25.91 1.74
N LYS A 443 -25.96 24.92 2.49
CA LYS A 443 -26.71 24.20 3.53
C LYS A 443 -27.15 25.17 4.63
N ALA A 444 -26.23 25.99 5.12
CA ALA A 444 -26.54 27.02 6.12
C ALA A 444 -27.53 28.08 5.59
N GLU A 445 -27.41 28.47 4.32
CA GLU A 445 -28.33 29.43 3.67
C GLU A 445 -29.77 28.89 3.57
N ILE A 446 -29.95 27.63 3.19
CA ILE A 446 -31.28 27.04 2.97
C ILE A 446 -31.90 26.40 4.21
N ALA A 447 -31.10 26.10 5.24
CA ALA A 447 -31.55 25.37 6.43
C ALA A 447 -32.83 25.96 7.06
N PRO A 448 -32.97 27.28 7.29
CA PRO A 448 -34.19 27.84 7.88
C PRO A 448 -35.44 27.58 7.04
N ARG A 449 -35.31 27.57 5.71
CA ARG A 449 -36.41 27.29 4.79
C ARG A 449 -36.76 25.81 4.78
N VAL A 450 -35.75 24.95 4.75
CA VAL A 450 -35.93 23.48 4.78
C VAL A 450 -36.61 23.06 6.08
N GLU A 451 -36.16 23.56 7.22
CA GLU A 451 -36.77 23.27 8.53
C GLU A 451 -38.23 23.73 8.59
N GLY A 452 -38.54 24.93 8.08
CA GLY A 452 -39.92 25.41 7.96
C GLY A 452 -40.79 24.49 7.11
N LEU A 453 -40.30 24.06 5.94
CA LEU A 453 -40.98 23.13 5.05
C LEU A 453 -41.17 21.75 5.72
N LEU A 454 -40.21 21.26 6.50
CA LEU A 454 -40.35 20.00 7.22
C LEU A 454 -41.45 20.06 8.29
N ILE A 455 -41.57 21.18 9.01
CA ILE A 455 -42.66 21.42 9.96
C ILE A 455 -44.01 21.44 9.24
N GLU A 456 -44.15 22.22 8.15
CA GLU A 456 -45.37 22.27 7.35
C GLU A 456 -45.75 20.88 6.79
N ARG A 457 -44.76 20.11 6.35
CA ARG A 457 -44.96 18.75 5.86
C ARG A 457 -45.44 17.81 6.97
N ALA A 458 -44.90 17.93 8.18
CA ALA A 458 -45.33 17.14 9.34
C ALA A 458 -46.78 17.48 9.73
N GLU A 459 -47.15 18.76 9.74
CA GLU A 459 -48.52 19.21 9.98
C GLU A 459 -49.50 18.72 8.90
N ALA A 460 -49.12 18.81 7.63
CA ALA A 460 -49.92 18.30 6.51
C ALA A 460 -50.18 16.79 6.65
N ARG A 461 -49.15 16.01 7.00
CA ARG A 461 -49.29 14.56 7.26
C ARG A 461 -50.17 14.27 8.48
N ALA A 462 -50.02 15.01 9.58
CA ALA A 462 -50.86 14.87 10.76
C ALA A 462 -52.34 15.14 10.47
N ASN A 463 -52.61 16.12 9.60
CA ASN A 463 -53.96 16.46 9.12
C ASN A 463 -54.46 15.58 7.97
N LYS A 464 -53.67 14.58 7.54
CA LYS A 464 -53.95 13.69 6.39
C LYS A 464 -54.11 14.43 5.05
N ASP A 465 -53.50 15.61 4.91
CA ASP A 465 -53.39 16.34 3.66
C ASP A 465 -52.18 15.84 2.86
N TRP A 466 -52.39 14.72 2.17
CA TRP A 466 -51.34 14.06 1.39
C TRP A 466 -50.87 14.90 0.20
N ALA A 467 -51.78 15.67 -0.41
CA ALA A 467 -51.46 16.51 -1.56
C ALA A 467 -50.49 17.63 -1.17
N LYS A 468 -50.73 18.29 -0.03
CA LYS A 468 -49.82 19.32 0.49
C LYS A 468 -48.48 18.73 0.93
N ALA A 469 -48.48 17.55 1.55
CA ALA A 469 -47.24 16.87 1.94
C ALA A 469 -46.37 16.45 0.74
N ASP A 470 -46.99 15.99 -0.36
CA ASP A 470 -46.28 15.68 -1.61
C ASP A 470 -45.75 16.96 -2.28
N GLN A 471 -46.53 18.04 -2.30
CA GLN A 471 -46.08 19.32 -2.84
C GLN A 471 -44.82 19.84 -2.11
N ILE A 472 -44.79 19.74 -0.78
CA ILE A 472 -43.63 20.16 0.02
C ILE A 472 -42.42 19.26 -0.22
N ARG A 473 -42.62 17.93 -0.39
CA ARG A 473 -41.53 17.02 -0.75
C ARG A 473 -40.92 17.42 -2.09
N ASP A 474 -41.74 17.75 -3.07
CA ASP A 474 -41.26 18.13 -4.40
C ASP A 474 -40.52 19.49 -4.35
N GLU A 475 -40.95 20.42 -3.49
CA GLU A 475 -40.23 21.67 -3.22
C GLU A 475 -38.86 21.40 -2.59
N LEU A 476 -38.79 20.53 -1.59
CA LEU A 476 -37.52 20.12 -0.96
C LEU A 476 -36.58 19.46 -1.98
N ASN A 477 -37.08 18.53 -2.79
CA ASN A 477 -36.29 17.90 -3.86
C ASN A 477 -35.77 18.94 -4.87
N SER A 478 -36.56 19.97 -5.21
CA SER A 478 -36.15 21.03 -6.14
C SER A 478 -35.02 21.91 -5.60
N MET A 479 -34.83 21.92 -4.28
CA MET A 479 -33.73 22.60 -3.58
C MET A 479 -32.48 21.69 -3.47
N GLY A 480 -32.51 20.50 -4.09
CA GLY A 480 -31.48 19.48 -3.92
C GLY A 480 -31.48 18.87 -2.51
N VAL A 481 -32.62 18.88 -1.82
CA VAL A 481 -32.71 18.38 -0.44
C VAL A 481 -33.34 16.99 -0.44
N ILE A 482 -32.58 16.01 0.06
CA ILE A 482 -33.04 14.64 0.27
C ILE A 482 -33.48 14.50 1.73
N VAL A 483 -34.75 14.16 1.95
CA VAL A 483 -35.31 13.97 3.31
C VAL A 483 -35.43 12.49 3.65
N THR A 484 -34.91 12.11 4.81
CA THR A 484 -35.06 10.79 5.41
C THR A 484 -35.96 10.88 6.64
N ASP A 485 -37.13 10.24 6.58
CA ASP A 485 -38.03 10.13 7.74
C ASP A 485 -37.52 9.04 8.70
N SER A 486 -37.21 9.40 9.95
CA SER A 486 -36.78 8.45 11.01
C SER A 486 -37.74 8.46 12.21
N ALA A 487 -37.54 7.53 13.16
CA ALA A 487 -38.34 7.49 14.39
C ALA A 487 -38.15 8.73 15.29
N ASP A 488 -36.98 9.40 15.18
CA ASP A 488 -36.63 10.60 15.93
C ASP A 488 -37.01 11.90 15.20
N GLY A 489 -37.57 11.79 13.99
CA GLY A 489 -37.97 12.92 13.14
C GLY A 489 -37.33 12.89 11.75
N PRO A 490 -37.72 13.81 10.85
CA PRO A 490 -37.13 13.92 9.52
C PRO A 490 -35.73 14.54 9.59
N THR A 491 -34.74 13.88 9.00
CA THR A 491 -33.40 14.44 8.75
C THR A 491 -33.24 14.75 7.26
N TRP A 492 -32.29 15.61 6.90
CA TRP A 492 -32.09 16.00 5.50
C TRP A 492 -30.63 16.23 5.12
N GLU A 493 -30.34 16.00 3.84
CA GLU A 493 -29.03 16.10 3.21
C GLU A 493 -29.14 16.89 1.90
N LEU A 494 -28.06 17.55 1.48
CA LEU A 494 -27.96 18.15 0.15
C LEU A 494 -27.48 17.06 -0.84
N GLU A 495 -28.06 17.05 -2.04
CA GLU A 495 -27.64 16.23 -3.17
C GLU A 495 -26.25 16.61 -3.71
#